data_AF-A0A7J6F6Q5-F1
#
_entry.id   AF-A0A7J6F6Q5-F1
#
_cell.length_a   1.000
_cell.length_b   1.000
_cell.length_c   1.000
_cell.angle_alpha   90.00
_cell.angle_beta   90.00
_cell.angle_gamma   90.00
#
_symmetry.space_group_name_H-M   'P 1'
#
loop_
_entity.id
_entity.type
_entity.pdbx_description
1 polymer ?
#
loop_
_entity_poly.entity_id
_entity_poly.type
_entity_poly.pdbx_seq_one_letter_code
_entity_poly.pdbx_strand_id
1 'polypeptide(L)' 'MTITPLVLKSEISVCQLQRYGYCMFRALSSIHKQGVIHRDVKPGNFLFSRKASKGYLIDFNLAMVSCACPAIPP' A
#
# COMPACT_ATOMS: atom_id res chain seq x y z
N MET A 1 -23.42 27.94 -7.82
CA MET A 1 -23.34 27.04 -6.65
C MET A 1 -22.22 26.04 -6.89
N THR A 2 -20.97 26.46 -6.68
CA THR A 2 -19.80 25.60 -6.91
C THR A 2 -19.38 25.07 -5.55
N ILE A 3 -19.70 23.82 -5.25
CA ILE A 3 -19.16 23.16 -4.06
C ILE A 3 -17.71 22.81 -4.42
N THR A 4 -16.78 23.69 -4.08
CA THR A 4 -15.37 23.35 -4.01
C THR A 4 -15.23 22.14 -3.08
N PRO A 5 -14.64 21.03 -3.53
CA PRO A 5 -14.34 19.95 -2.61
C PRO A 5 -13.30 20.49 -1.64
N LEU A 6 -13.74 20.74 -0.41
CA LEU A 6 -12.88 20.93 0.75
C LEU A 6 -12.13 19.60 0.92
N VAL A 7 -11.07 19.41 0.12
CA VAL A 7 -10.12 18.34 0.32
C VAL A 7 -9.50 18.66 1.67
N LEU A 8 -10.03 18.03 2.71
CA LEU A 8 -9.40 17.81 4.00
C LEU A 8 -8.03 17.14 3.72
N LYS A 9 -7.05 17.94 3.28
CA LYS A 9 -5.64 17.61 3.33
C LYS A 9 -5.28 17.64 4.80
N SER A 10 -5.61 16.57 5.51
CA SER A 10 -5.01 16.30 6.80
C SER A 10 -3.51 16.22 6.54
N GLU A 11 -2.74 17.20 7.00
CA GLU A 11 -1.29 17.21 6.86
C GLU A 11 -0.73 15.94 7.53
N ILE A 12 -0.31 14.97 6.69
CA ILE A 12 0.34 13.76 7.17
C ILE A 12 1.73 14.19 7.63
N SER A 13 2.03 14.04 8.92
CA SER A 13 3.37 14.29 9.42
C SER A 13 4.39 13.31 8.81
N VAL A 14 5.65 13.72 8.72
CA VAL A 14 6.73 12.88 8.16
C VAL A 14 6.79 11.51 8.85
N CYS A 15 6.61 11.46 10.17
CA CYS A 15 6.58 10.21 10.93
C CYS A 15 5.41 9.30 10.51
N GLN A 16 4.24 9.87 10.24
CA GLN A 16 3.07 9.11 9.77
C GLN A 16 3.30 8.61 8.34
N LEU A 17 3.92 9.42 7.48
CA LEU A 17 4.27 9.02 6.12
C LEU A 17 5.30 7.88 6.10
N GLN A 18 6.31 7.95 6.98
CA GLN A 18 7.28 6.88 7.17
C GLN A 18 6.60 5.58 7.62
N ARG A 19 5.68 5.67 8.59
CA ARG A 19 4.96 4.48 9.08
C ARG A 19 4.04 3.89 8.01
N TYR A 20 3.36 4.76 7.25
CA TYR A 20 2.56 4.38 6.10
C TYR A 20 3.40 3.60 5.07
N GLY A 21 4.54 4.18 4.66
CA GLY A 21 5.45 3.56 3.69
C GLY A 21 5.99 2.22 4.20
N TYR A 22 6.43 2.16 5.45
CA TYR A 22 6.88 0.93 6.08
C TYR A 22 5.82 -0.18 6.03
N CYS A 23 4.57 0.14 6.39
CA CYS A 23 3.48 -0.83 6.32
C CYS A 23 3.18 -1.27 4.88
N MET A 24 3.26 -0.35 3.91
CA MET A 24 3.02 -0.65 2.50
C MET A 24 4.07 -1.59 1.94
N PHE A 25 5.36 -1.28 2.11
CA PHE A 25 6.45 -2.14 1.65
C PHE A 25 6.47 -3.49 2.35
N ARG A 26 6.10 -3.54 3.64
CA ARG A 26 6.01 -4.80 4.38
C ARG A 26 4.86 -5.67 3.86
N ALA A 27 3.72 -5.09 3.50
CA ALA A 27 2.61 -5.82 2.86
C ALA A 27 3.02 -6.34 1.47
N LEU A 28 3.70 -5.50 0.67
CA LEU A 28 4.24 -5.90 -0.64
C LEU A 28 5.24 -7.05 -0.53
N SER A 29 6.17 -6.98 0.43
CA SER A 29 7.12 -8.08 0.68
C SER A 29 6.40 -9.39 1.01
N SER A 30 5.34 -9.35 1.82
CA SER A 30 4.56 -10.54 2.16
C SER A 30 3.86 -11.18 0.95
N ILE A 31 3.30 -10.39 0.04
CA ILE A 31 2.67 -10.93 -1.17
C ILE A 31 3.70 -11.41 -2.19
N HIS A 32 4.83 -10.71 -2.32
CA HIS A 32 5.92 -11.10 -3.22
C HIS A 32 6.55 -12.43 -2.79
N LYS A 33 6.67 -12.69 -1.47
CA LYS A 33 7.10 -14.00 -0.94
C LYS A 33 6.17 -15.15 -1.32
N GLN A 34 4.90 -14.85 -1.59
CA GLN A 34 3.91 -15.82 -2.06
C GLN A 34 3.87 -15.90 -3.60
N GLY A 35 4.80 -15.25 -4.29
CA GLY A 35 4.83 -15.18 -5.75
C GLY A 35 3.76 -14.24 -6.34
N VAL A 36 3.08 -13.44 -5.51
CA VAL A 36 2.01 -12.54 -5.98
C VAL A 36 2.58 -11.14 -6.20
N ILE A 37 2.46 -10.63 -7.42
CA ILE A 37 2.85 -9.26 -7.79
C ILE A 37 1.58 -8.40 -7.90
N HIS A 38 1.47 -7.30 -7.14
CA HIS A 38 0.24 -6.48 -7.12
C HIS A 38 0.00 -5.69 -8.42
N ARG A 39 1.07 -5.20 -9.06
CA ARG A 39 1.09 -4.37 -10.28
C ARG A 39 0.38 -2.99 -10.23
N ASP A 40 -0.54 -2.75 -9.30
CA ASP A 40 -1.22 -1.44 -9.14
C ASP A 40 -1.08 -0.88 -7.73
N VAL A 41 0.16 -0.55 -7.35
CA VAL A 41 0.45 0.00 -6.01
C VAL A 41 0.26 1.51 -6.06
N LYS A 42 -0.79 1.99 -5.38
CA LYS A 42 -1.09 3.41 -5.21
C LYS A 42 -1.76 3.66 -3.86
N PRO A 43 -1.77 4.89 -3.34
CA PRO A 43 -2.41 5.19 -2.05
C PRO A 43 -3.90 4.83 -1.99
N GLY A 44 -4.61 4.86 -3.12
CA GLY A 44 -6.01 4.40 -3.20
C GLY A 44 -6.21 2.91 -2.93
N ASN A 45 -5.18 2.08 -3.13
CA ASN A 45 -5.23 0.63 -2.96
C ASN A 45 -4.59 0.17 -1.63
N PHE A 46 -4.35 1.10 -0.70
CA PHE A 46 -3.73 0.79 0.58
C PHE A 46 -4.48 1.44 1.73
N LEU A 47 -5.13 0.59 2.53
CA LEU A 47 -5.86 1.03 3.71
C LEU A 47 -4.89 1.12 4.89
N PHE A 48 -4.66 2.35 5.38
CA PHE A 48 -3.82 2.59 6.53
C PHE A 48 -4.62 3.11 7.72
N SER A 49 -4.59 2.36 8.83
CA SER A 49 -5.16 2.80 10.10
C SER A 49 -4.11 3.50 10.94
N ARG A 50 -4.23 4.83 11.09
CA ARG A 50 -3.34 5.65 11.94
C ARG A 50 -3.38 5.25 13.42
N LYS A 51 -4.56 4.89 13.93
CA LYS A 51 -4.76 4.47 15.33
C LYS A 51 -4.08 3.13 15.63
N ALA A 52 -4.25 2.17 14.72
CA ALA A 52 -3.70 0.83 14.90
C ALA A 52 -2.27 0.69 14.35
N SER A 53 -1.76 1.68 13.62
CA SER A 53 -0.50 1.60 12.86
C SER A 53 -0.39 0.33 12.01
N LYS A 54 -1.52 -0.06 11.40
CA LYS A 54 -1.68 -1.24 10.55
C LYS A 54 -2.08 -0.81 9.15
N GLY A 55 -1.53 -1.49 8.15
CA GLY A 55 -1.81 -1.26 6.75
C GLY A 55 -2.23 -2.54 6.06
N TYR A 56 -3.18 -2.45 5.13
CA TYR A 56 -3.69 -3.54 4.32
C TYR A 56 -3.65 -3.14 2.85
N LEU A 57 -3.07 -4.00 2.02
CA LEU A 57 -3.15 -3.88 0.57
C LEU A 57 -4.50 -4.41 0.12
N ILE A 58 -5.19 -3.66 -0.72
CA ILE A 58 -6.51 -4.03 -1.27
C ILE A 58 -6.47 -3.92 -2.80
N ASP A 59 -7.51 -4.45 -3.44
CA ASP A 59 -7.69 -4.39 -4.89
C ASP A 59 -6.59 -5.14 -5.69
N PHE A 60 -6.69 -6.47 -5.67
CA PHE A 60 -5.83 -7.38 -6.41
C PHE A 60 -6.34 -7.66 -7.84
N ASN A 61 -7.20 -6.81 -8.41
CA ASN A 61 -7.77 -7.04 -9.74
C ASN A 61 -6.69 -7.10 -10.83
N LEU A 62 -5.58 -6.39 -10.63
CA LEU A 62 -4.42 -6.43 -11.51
C LEU A 62 -3.31 -7.31 -10.95
N ALA A 63 -3.52 -8.10 -9.91
CA ALA A 63 -2.46 -8.95 -9.38
C ALA A 63 -2.11 -10.08 -10.35
N MET A 64 -0.87 -10.55 -10.30
CA MET A 64 -0.41 -11.71 -11.06
C MET A 64 0.33 -12.67 -10.13
N VAL A 65 0.01 -13.96 -10.22
CA VAL A 65 0.79 -15.01 -9.55
C VAL A 65 1.91 -15.39 -10.49
N SER A 66 3.12 -14.95 -10.16
CA SER A 66 4.33 -15.41 -10.82
C SER A 66 4.67 -16.80 -10.29
N CYS A 67 4.46 -17.83 -11.10
CA CYS A 67 4.94 -19.19 -10.82
C CYS A 67 6.48 -19.30 -10.77
N ALA A 68 7.21 -18.24 -11.11
CA ALA A 68 8.66 -18.21 -10.96
C ALA A 68 9.01 -18.01 -9.50
N CYS A 69 9.76 -18.96 -8.92
CA CYS A 69 10.40 -18.86 -7.62
C CYS A 69 11.03 -17.46 -7.48
N PRO A 70 10.53 -16.57 -6.59
CA PRO A 70 11.12 -15.25 -6.46
C PRO A 70 12.39 -15.41 -5.62
N ALA A 71 13.49 -15.75 -6.27
CA ALA A 71 14.81 -15.42 -5.78
C ALA A 71 14.88 -13.89 -5.77
N ILE A 72 14.49 -13.29 -4.65
CA ILE A 72 14.79 -11.88 -4.37
C ILE A 72 16.30 -11.87 -4.08
N PRO A 73 17.16 -11.36 -4.97
CA PRO A 73 18.59 -11.27 -4.66
C PRO A 73 18.79 -10.39 -3.42
N PRO A 74 19.81 -10.69 -2.60
CA PRO A 74 20.09 -9.96 -1.35
C PRO A 74 20.36 -8.48 -1.57
#